data_AF-A0A920UR77-F1
#
_entry.id   AF-A0A920UR77-F1
#
_cell.length_a   1.000
_cell.length_b   1.000
_cell.length_c   1.000
_cell.angle_alpha   90.00
_cell.angle_beta   90.00
_cell.angle_gamma   90.00
#
_symmetry.space_group_name_H-M   'P 1'
#
loop_
_entity.id
_entity.type
_entity.pdbx_description
1 polymer ?
#
loop_
_entity_poly.entity_id
_entity_poly.type
_entity_poly.pdbx_seq_one_letter_code
_entity_poly.pdbx_strand_id
1 'polypeptide(L)'
;MTDTQISPVFIPTEYLFTVSGPGGKLSIPPEIWDALQAPNVYTEILIPILMGGLWDYPYTEARTLIREYYNRLGMDKLVWGSDMPNVERHCTYAQSLEYLTKYCDFIPASGLDRICGENVLSLFST
;
A
#
# COMPACT_ATOMS: atom_id res chain seq x y z
N MET A 1 -16.65 31.39 0.93
CA MET A 1 -16.69 30.06 0.29
C MET A 1 -16.29 29.08 1.37
N THR A 2 -17.23 28.24 1.80
CA THR A 2 -16.89 27.12 2.68
C THR A 2 -16.01 26.18 1.88
N ASP A 3 -14.76 26.00 2.30
CA ASP A 3 -13.94 24.88 1.85
C ASP A 3 -14.75 23.62 2.16
N THR A 4 -15.33 23.01 1.13
CA THR A 4 -16.00 21.73 1.28
C THR A 4 -14.89 20.73 1.60
N GLN A 5 -14.72 20.40 2.87
CA GLN A 5 -13.76 19.41 3.32
C GLN A 5 -14.14 18.07 2.68
N ILE A 6 -13.46 17.71 1.59
CA ILE A 6 -13.70 16.46 0.88
C ILE A 6 -13.18 15.34 1.77
N SER A 7 -14.03 14.36 2.08
CA SER A 7 -13.66 13.24 2.93
C SER A 7 -12.52 12.41 2.33
N PRO A 8 -11.62 11.85 3.18
CA PRO A 8 -10.57 10.96 2.71
C PRO A 8 -11.17 9.67 2.12
N VAL A 9 -10.55 9.17 1.07
CA VAL A 9 -10.91 7.93 0.37
C VAL A 9 -9.69 7.02 0.39
N PHE A 10 -9.86 5.81 0.90
CA PHE A 10 -8.83 4.77 0.86
C PHE A 10 -9.08 3.84 -0.32
N ILE A 11 -8.02 3.55 -1.07
CA ILE A 11 -8.08 2.63 -2.18
C ILE A 11 -7.07 1.50 -1.93
N PRO A 12 -7.55 0.27 -1.66
CA PRO A 12 -6.66 -0.87 -1.46
C PRO A 12 -5.97 -1.25 -2.75
N THR A 13 -4.70 -1.68 -2.63
CA THR A 13 -3.92 -2.09 -3.79
C THR A 13 -4.57 -3.22 -4.58
N GLU A 14 -5.45 -4.02 -3.96
CA GLU A 14 -6.11 -5.22 -4.52
C GLU A 14 -6.93 -4.98 -5.80
N TYR A 15 -7.33 -3.74 -6.10
CA TYR A 15 -8.14 -3.40 -7.29
C TYR A 15 -7.40 -2.64 -8.40
N LEU A 16 -6.10 -2.36 -8.24
CA LEU A 16 -5.42 -1.32 -9.02
C LEU A 16 -4.45 -1.80 -10.09
N PHE A 17 -4.31 -3.12 -10.27
CA PHE A 17 -3.28 -3.68 -11.13
C PHE A 17 -3.86 -4.62 -12.18
N THR A 18 -3.06 -4.79 -13.22
CA THR A 18 -3.12 -5.92 -14.12
C THR A 18 -2.07 -6.95 -13.70
N VAL A 19 -2.43 -8.24 -13.75
CA VAL A 19 -1.52 -9.37 -13.53
C VAL A 19 -1.11 -9.94 -14.87
N SER A 20 0.19 -10.10 -15.11
CA SER A 20 0.71 -10.67 -16.37
C SER A 20 1.71 -11.80 -16.14
N GLY A 21 1.63 -12.84 -16.98
CA GLY A 21 2.58 -13.96 -17.05
C GLY A 21 2.50 -14.98 -15.89
N PRO A 22 3.20 -16.13 -16.02
CA PRO A 22 3.37 -17.09 -14.94
C PRO A 22 4.14 -16.47 -13.77
N GLY A 23 3.68 -16.68 -12.53
CA GLY A 23 4.25 -16.06 -11.33
C GLY A 23 3.75 -14.64 -11.04
N GLY A 24 2.88 -14.09 -11.90
CA GLY A 24 2.14 -12.85 -11.66
C GLY A 24 3.03 -11.61 -11.52
N LYS A 25 3.16 -10.81 -12.57
CA LYS A 25 3.71 -9.45 -12.47
C LYS A 25 2.58 -8.45 -12.33
N LEU A 26 2.65 -7.63 -11.28
CA LEU A 26 1.72 -6.52 -11.06
C LEU A 26 2.18 -5.28 -11.85
N SER A 27 1.25 -4.62 -12.53
CA SER A 27 1.44 -3.29 -13.09
C SER A 27 0.19 -2.44 -12.96
N ILE A 28 0.37 -1.15 -12.69
CA ILE A 28 -0.74 -0.21 -12.53
C ILE A 28 -0.95 0.52 -13.85
N PRO A 29 -2.17 0.50 -14.41
CA PRO A 29 -2.49 1.27 -15.61
C PRO A 29 -2.21 2.76 -15.41
N PRO A 30 -1.66 3.47 -16.41
CA PRO A 30 -1.34 4.90 -16.33
C PRO A 30 -2.45 5.77 -15.75
N GLU A 31 -3.70 5.54 -16.17
CA GLU A 31 -4.89 6.28 -15.77
C GLU A 31 -5.23 6.15 -14.28
N ILE A 32 -4.82 5.06 -13.63
CA ILE A 32 -5.05 4.86 -12.19
C ILE A 32 -4.13 5.76 -11.38
N TRP A 33 -2.91 6.04 -11.85
CA TRP A 33 -1.98 6.92 -11.14
C TRP A 33 -2.53 8.33 -10.96
N ASP A 34 -3.22 8.87 -11.96
CA ASP A 34 -3.83 10.20 -11.88
C ASP A 34 -4.89 10.25 -10.76
N ALA A 35 -5.69 9.18 -10.62
CA ALA A 35 -6.68 9.09 -9.55
C ALA A 35 -6.03 9.00 -8.16
N LEU A 36 -4.93 8.24 -8.03
CA LEU A 36 -4.20 8.10 -6.76
C LEU A 36 -3.55 9.40 -6.28
N GLN A 37 -3.25 10.32 -7.20
CA GLN A 37 -2.70 11.64 -6.87
C GLN A 37 -3.75 12.62 -6.32
N ALA A 38 -5.05 12.34 -6.46
CA ALA A 38 -6.11 13.23 -5.96
C ALA A 38 -5.93 13.51 -4.46
N PRO A 39 -6.06 14.76 -3.99
CA PRO A 39 -5.57 15.20 -2.66
C PRO A 39 -6.19 14.43 -1.48
N ASN A 40 -7.42 13.95 -1.62
CA ASN A 40 -8.15 13.21 -0.59
C ASN A 40 -8.04 11.68 -0.73
N VAL A 41 -7.24 11.17 -1.66
CA VAL A 41 -7.07 9.72 -1.87
C VAL A 41 -5.83 9.19 -1.14
N TYR A 42 -5.92 8.03 -0.52
CA TYR A 42 -4.79 7.33 0.09
C TYR A 42 -4.73 5.91 -0.45
N THR A 43 -3.54 5.43 -0.80
CA THR A 43 -3.33 4.08 -1.29
C THR A 43 -2.98 3.16 -0.13
N GLU A 44 -3.78 2.14 0.08
CA GLU A 44 -3.54 1.14 1.11
C GLU A 44 -2.69 -0.02 0.55
N ILE A 45 -1.47 -0.15 1.06
CA ILE A 45 -0.53 -1.22 0.78
C ILE A 45 -1.03 -2.50 1.44
N LEU A 46 -1.56 -3.41 0.62
CA LEU A 46 -2.22 -4.63 1.02
C LEU A 46 -1.84 -5.79 0.08
N ILE A 47 -0.54 -6.12 0.02
CA ILE A 47 -0.01 -7.08 -0.97
C ILE A 47 -0.12 -8.55 -0.54
N PRO A 48 0.09 -8.95 0.73
CA PRO A 48 0.13 -10.37 1.11
C PRO A 48 -1.18 -11.13 0.88
N ILE A 49 -2.34 -10.50 1.15
CA ILE A 49 -3.64 -11.11 0.86
C ILE A 49 -3.81 -11.37 -0.64
N LEU A 50 -3.31 -10.45 -1.44
CA LEU A 50 -3.50 -10.48 -2.88
C LEU A 50 -2.60 -11.54 -3.52
N MET A 51 -1.30 -11.48 -3.26
CA MET A 51 -0.28 -12.25 -3.97
C MET A 51 0.32 -13.39 -3.14
N GLY A 52 -0.03 -13.54 -1.86
CA GLY A 52 0.59 -14.55 -1.00
C GLY A 52 0.23 -16.00 -1.33
N GLY A 53 -0.67 -16.24 -2.29
CA GLY A 53 -0.88 -17.56 -2.90
C GLY A 53 0.04 -17.86 -4.09
N LEU A 54 0.73 -16.85 -4.62
CA LEU A 54 1.63 -16.93 -5.77
C LEU A 54 3.09 -16.63 -5.40
N TRP A 55 3.32 -15.75 -4.44
CA TRP A 55 4.64 -15.31 -4.00
C TRP A 55 4.95 -15.82 -2.60
N ASP A 56 6.18 -16.28 -2.40
CA ASP A 56 6.67 -16.70 -1.10
C ASP A 56 7.08 -15.49 -0.24
N TYR A 57 6.91 -15.60 1.08
CA TYR A 57 7.48 -14.64 2.02
C TYR A 57 9.02 -14.58 1.83
N PRO A 58 9.66 -13.38 1.77
CA PRO A 58 9.13 -12.07 2.18
C PRO A 58 8.55 -11.22 1.03
N TYR A 59 7.92 -11.84 0.03
CA TYR A 59 7.25 -11.16 -1.09
C TYR A 59 8.19 -10.21 -1.84
N THR A 60 9.32 -10.73 -2.31
CA THR A 60 10.40 -9.91 -2.90
C THR A 60 9.92 -9.09 -4.11
N GLU A 61 9.00 -9.64 -4.87
CA GLU A 61 8.32 -9.03 -6.02
C GLU A 61 7.57 -7.75 -5.63
N ALA A 62 6.97 -7.73 -4.43
CA ALA A 62 6.22 -6.58 -3.92
C ALA A 62 7.09 -5.32 -3.78
N ARG A 63 8.39 -5.49 -3.54
CA ARG A 63 9.32 -4.36 -3.30
C ARG A 63 9.40 -3.43 -4.50
N THR A 64 9.35 -3.98 -5.71
CA THR A 64 9.38 -3.17 -6.94
C THR A 64 8.14 -2.28 -7.02
N LEU A 65 6.97 -2.85 -6.73
CA LEU A 65 5.70 -2.13 -6.76
C LEU A 65 5.62 -1.08 -5.64
N ILE A 66 6.03 -1.43 -4.41
CA ILE A 66 6.05 -0.51 -3.27
C ILE A 66 7.00 0.66 -3.56
N ARG A 67 8.15 0.41 -4.18
CA ARG A 67 9.09 1.47 -4.59
C ARG A 67 8.46 2.40 -5.63
N GLU A 68 7.71 1.86 -6.57
CA GLU A 68 6.99 2.68 -7.55
C GLU A 68 5.92 3.57 -6.90
N TYR A 69 5.09 2.99 -6.02
CA TYR A 69 4.13 3.76 -5.22
C TYR A 69 4.81 4.86 -4.41
N TYR A 70 5.87 4.53 -3.68
CA TYR A 70 6.62 5.47 -2.87
C TYR A 70 7.21 6.62 -3.70
N ASN A 71 7.83 6.31 -4.84
CA ASN A 71 8.44 7.31 -5.70
C ASN A 71 7.42 8.26 -6.35
N ARG A 72 6.22 7.77 -6.67
CA ARG A 72 5.19 8.55 -7.37
C ARG A 72 4.29 9.33 -6.42
N LEU A 73 3.86 8.71 -5.31
CA LEU A 73 2.87 9.27 -4.39
C LEU A 73 3.51 9.90 -3.15
N GLY A 74 4.70 9.45 -2.77
CA GLY A 74 5.33 9.81 -1.50
C GLY A 74 4.72 9.08 -0.30
N MET A 75 5.43 9.14 0.83
CA MET A 75 5.01 8.48 2.08
C MET A 75 3.66 9.00 2.62
N ASP A 76 3.31 10.26 2.38
CA ASP A 76 2.12 10.93 2.94
C ASP A 76 0.79 10.43 2.34
N LYS A 77 0.88 9.64 1.27
CA LYS A 77 -0.27 9.13 0.50
C LYS A 77 -0.46 7.62 0.63
N LEU A 78 0.40 6.96 1.40
CA LEU A 78 0.42 5.52 1.56
C LEU A 78 -0.01 5.15 2.97
N VAL A 79 -0.83 4.12 3.09
CA VAL A 79 -1.18 3.52 4.39
C VAL A 79 -0.99 2.01 4.32
N TRP A 80 -0.72 1.37 5.44
CA TRP A 80 -0.63 -0.08 5.51
C TRP A 80 -1.93 -0.67 6.06
N GLY A 81 -2.38 -1.75 5.43
CA GLY A 81 -3.49 -2.58 5.89
C GLY A 81 -3.10 -4.04 5.82
N SER A 82 -3.52 -4.83 6.81
CA SER A 82 -3.22 -6.28 6.84
C SER A 82 -4.28 -7.13 6.14
N ASP A 83 -5.53 -6.68 6.08
CA ASP A 83 -6.72 -7.53 5.81
C ASP A 83 -6.82 -8.73 6.77
N MET A 84 -6.62 -8.48 8.06
CA MET A 84 -6.94 -9.45 9.11
C MET A 84 -8.47 -9.66 9.17
N PRO A 85 -8.99 -10.92 9.22
CA PRO A 85 -8.27 -12.20 9.36
C PRO A 85 -7.92 -12.93 8.06
N ASN A 86 -8.32 -12.40 6.92
CA ASN A 86 -8.15 -13.04 5.63
C ASN A 86 -6.69 -13.32 5.25
N VAL A 87 -5.76 -12.44 5.64
CA VAL A 87 -4.33 -12.58 5.34
C VAL A 87 -3.67 -13.81 5.97
N GLU A 88 -4.27 -14.37 7.02
CA GLU A 88 -3.76 -15.56 7.71
C GLU A 88 -3.72 -16.81 6.82
N ARG A 89 -4.44 -16.78 5.69
CA ARG A 89 -4.36 -17.80 4.64
C ARG A 89 -2.99 -17.85 3.94
N HIS A 90 -2.21 -16.78 4.02
CA HIS A 90 -0.97 -16.59 3.28
C HIS A 90 0.26 -16.33 4.16
N CYS A 91 0.10 -15.59 5.27
CA CYS A 91 1.18 -15.39 6.23
C CYS A 91 0.66 -15.02 7.62
N THR A 92 1.56 -14.99 8.59
CA THR A 92 1.26 -14.46 9.92
C THR A 92 1.04 -12.94 9.88
N TYR A 93 0.29 -12.40 10.85
CA TYR A 93 0.13 -10.95 11.00
C TYR A 93 1.49 -10.21 11.03
N ALA A 94 2.48 -10.75 11.75
CA ALA A 94 3.81 -10.17 11.80
C ALA A 94 4.46 -10.11 10.41
N GLN A 95 4.40 -11.20 9.64
CA GLN A 95 4.92 -11.23 8.27
C GLN A 95 4.20 -10.25 7.34
N SER A 96 2.88 -10.04 7.56
CA SER A 96 2.09 -9.06 6.80
C SER A 96 2.51 -7.60 7.04
N LEU A 97 3.31 -7.33 8.07
CA LEU A 97 3.93 -6.02 8.32
C LEU A 97 5.43 -6.01 7.99
N GLU A 98 6.15 -7.07 8.37
CA GLU A 98 7.60 -7.15 8.23
C GLU A 98 8.09 -7.09 6.79
N TYR A 99 7.32 -7.63 5.83
CA TYR A 99 7.68 -7.55 4.41
C TYR A 99 7.85 -6.10 3.94
N LEU A 100 7.12 -5.17 4.55
CA LEU A 100 7.26 -3.74 4.33
C LEU A 100 8.38 -3.16 5.21
N THR A 101 8.32 -3.35 6.53
CA THR A 101 9.19 -2.62 7.47
C THR A 101 10.65 -3.10 7.51
N LYS A 102 10.91 -4.38 7.20
CA LYS A 102 12.27 -4.96 7.22
C LYS A 102 12.91 -5.07 5.84
N TYR A 103 12.11 -5.11 4.77
CA TYR A 103 12.60 -5.44 3.43
C TYR A 103 12.42 -4.34 2.38
N CYS A 104 11.80 -3.20 2.75
CA CYS A 104 11.77 -1.99 1.92
C CYS A 104 12.74 -0.93 2.46
N ASP A 105 14.04 -1.21 2.35
CA ASP A 105 15.17 -0.38 2.84
C ASP A 105 15.23 1.07 2.29
N PHE A 106 14.50 1.34 1.22
CA PHE A 106 14.40 2.63 0.57
C PHE A 106 13.40 3.58 1.22
N ILE A 107 12.58 3.07 2.15
CA ILE A 107 11.69 3.88 2.96
C ILE A 107 12.40 4.18 4.28
N PRO A 108 12.70 5.45 4.60
CA PRO A 108 13.30 5.79 5.88
C PRO A 108 12.33 5.50 7.04
N ALA A 109 12.84 5.41 8.27
CA ALA A 109 12.02 5.13 9.45
C ALA A 109 10.81 6.08 9.59
N SER A 110 11.00 7.39 9.37
CA SER A 110 9.91 8.36 9.39
C SER A 110 8.84 8.12 8.31
N GLY A 111 9.24 7.54 7.17
CA GLY A 111 8.28 7.14 6.14
C GLY A 111 7.50 5.90 6.56
N LEU A 112 8.13 4.95 7.24
CA LEU A 112 7.44 3.79 7.81
C LEU A 112 6.46 4.21 8.91
N ASP A 113 6.82 5.15 9.78
CA ASP A 113 5.92 5.69 10.82
C ASP A 113 4.66 6.29 10.19
N ARG A 114 4.83 7.08 9.11
CA ARG A 114 3.70 7.62 8.34
C ARG A 114 2.80 6.56 7.76
N ILE A 115 3.38 5.60 7.05
CA ILE A 115 2.65 4.54 6.36
C ILE A 115 1.93 3.61 7.35
N CYS A 116 2.58 3.29 8.47
CA CYS A 116 2.04 2.33 9.45
C CYS A 116 1.07 2.95 10.45
N GLY A 117 0.90 4.27 10.49
CA GLY A 117 -0.07 4.86 11.41
C GLY A 117 -0.27 6.37 11.32
N GLU A 118 0.79 7.19 11.18
CA GLU A 118 0.63 8.64 11.34
C GLU A 118 -0.28 9.26 10.27
N ASN A 119 -0.28 8.73 9.03
CA ASN A 119 -1.17 9.22 7.99
C ASN A 119 -2.64 9.03 8.38
N VAL A 120 -3.01 7.84 8.87
CA VAL A 120 -4.36 7.56 9.35
C VAL A 120 -4.70 8.42 10.57
N LEU A 121 -3.77 8.52 11.53
CA LEU A 121 -3.96 9.33 12.74
C LEU A 121 -4.20 10.81 12.42
N SER A 122 -3.51 11.35 11.40
CA SER A 122 -3.66 12.74 10.97
C SER A 122 -5.08 13.07 10.51
N LEU A 123 -5.82 12.09 9.98
CA LEU A 123 -7.20 12.26 9.51
C LEU A 123 -8.22 12.38 10.65
N PHE A 124 -7.87 11.91 11.85
CA PHE A 124 -8.70 12.01 13.05
C PHE A 124 -8.28 13.16 13.97
N SER A 125 -7.16 13.80 13.68
CA SER A 125 -6.64 14.90 14.49
C SER A 125 -7.39 16.17 14.11
N THR A 126 -8.26 16.63 15.02
CA THR A 126 -9.12 17.81 14.85
C THR A 126 -8.43 19.07 15.38
#